data_AF-A0A6P0XM38-F1
#
_entry.id   AF-A0A6P0XM38-F1
#
_cell.length_a   1.000
_cell.length_b   1.000
_cell.length_c   1.000
_cell.angle_alpha   90.00
_cell.angle_beta   90.00
_cell.angle_gamma   90.00
#
_symmetry.space_group_name_H-M   'P 1'
#
loop_
_entity.id
_entity.type
_entity.pdbx_description
1 polymer ?
#
loop_
_entity_poly.entity_id
_entity_poly.type
_entity_poly.pdbx_seq_one_letter_code
_entity_poly.pdbx_strand_id
1 'polypeptide(L)'
;MTQKSRSELKELFKTGAKPSQEDFANFIESTLNIKEDGIEKPSGANTPLKITAQDTDEKLLDFYSGETNTWSINQKPGEEKIGLNISNAGESKLFIDSSNGNVGLSIDQPTAKLHIQQTSNEDALRIDDQLNDKTSFLIDKDGNVGIGTTTPTAKLEVSGSLKVQDVIDAPKGIKIQGETDHINVDGAFYRNQGEVYLTVDNHLYIRDTQSSKKIHFQTDTGSLTLD
;
A
#
# COMPACT_ATOMS: atom_id res chain seq x y z
N MET A 1 -6.50 -32.36 -27.51
CA MET A 1 -5.70 -32.95 -28.61
C MET A 1 -4.29 -32.40 -28.49
N THR A 2 -3.25 -33.22 -28.68
CA THR A 2 -1.86 -32.75 -28.60
C THR A 2 -1.56 -31.90 -29.84
N GLN A 3 -1.41 -30.58 -29.67
CA GLN A 3 -1.11 -29.68 -30.79
C GLN A 3 0.25 -30.02 -31.41
N LYS A 4 0.30 -30.17 -32.74
CA LYS A 4 1.55 -30.38 -33.49
C LYS A 4 2.36 -29.07 -33.52
N SER A 5 3.67 -29.16 -33.34
CA SER A 5 4.55 -28.01 -33.51
C SER A 5 4.55 -27.49 -34.96
N ARG A 6 4.90 -26.22 -35.16
CA ARG A 6 5.05 -25.65 -36.52
C ARG A 6 6.05 -26.42 -37.37
N SER A 7 7.08 -27.01 -36.76
CA SER A 7 8.08 -27.82 -37.48
C SER A 7 7.47 -29.13 -37.98
N GLU A 8 6.68 -29.82 -37.15
CA GLU A 8 5.96 -31.03 -37.55
C GLU A 8 4.89 -30.74 -38.60
N LEU A 9 4.20 -29.60 -38.48
CA LEU A 9 3.23 -29.15 -39.48
C LEU A 9 3.90 -28.90 -40.84
N LYS A 10 5.06 -28.24 -40.88
CA LYS A 10 5.79 -27.97 -42.14
C LYS A 10 6.16 -29.23 -42.91
N GLU A 11 6.48 -30.33 -42.23
CA GLU A 11 6.80 -31.61 -42.87
C GLU A 11 5.60 -32.19 -43.65
N LEU A 12 4.38 -31.91 -43.19
CA LEU A 12 3.15 -32.43 -43.80
C LEU A 12 2.76 -31.71 -45.10
N PHE A 13 3.30 -30.51 -45.36
CA PHE A 13 2.99 -29.68 -46.54
C PHE A 13 4.14 -29.58 -47.56
N LYS A 14 5.08 -30.55 -47.55
CA LYS A 14 6.14 -30.63 -48.58
C LYS A 14 5.57 -31.06 -49.94
N THR A 15 6.29 -30.71 -51.01
CA THR A 15 5.93 -31.12 -52.37
C THR A 15 5.76 -32.65 -52.45
N GLY A 16 4.58 -33.09 -52.90
CA GLY A 16 4.24 -34.52 -53.01
C GLY A 16 3.60 -35.14 -51.77
N ALA A 17 3.56 -34.43 -50.63
CA ALA A 17 2.79 -34.84 -49.47
C ALA A 17 1.29 -34.57 -49.68
N LYS A 18 0.42 -35.41 -49.09
CA LYS A 18 -1.03 -35.23 -49.10
C LYS A 18 -1.53 -35.02 -47.66
N PRO A 19 -1.55 -33.77 -47.16
CA PRO A 19 -2.09 -33.47 -45.84
C PRO A 19 -3.56 -33.89 -45.73
N SER A 20 -3.95 -34.37 -44.55
CA SER A 20 -5.34 -34.69 -44.23
C SER A 20 -6.12 -33.43 -43.84
N GLN A 21 -7.45 -33.54 -43.78
CA GLN A 21 -8.32 -32.47 -43.24
C GLN A 21 -7.91 -32.07 -41.82
N GLU A 22 -7.49 -33.03 -41.00
CA GLU A 22 -7.07 -32.76 -39.62
C GLU A 22 -5.71 -32.04 -39.56
N ASP A 23 -4.81 -32.28 -40.52
CA ASP A 23 -3.57 -31.52 -40.63
C ASP A 23 -3.83 -30.05 -41.01
N PHE A 24 -4.86 -29.79 -41.82
CA PHE A 24 -5.32 -28.43 -42.12
C PHE A 24 -5.97 -27.76 -40.91
N ALA A 25 -6.78 -28.46 -40.13
CA ALA A 25 -7.36 -27.93 -38.89
C ALA A 25 -6.24 -27.52 -37.91
N ASN A 26 -5.29 -28.43 -37.65
CA ASN A 26 -4.14 -28.15 -36.81
C ASN A 26 -3.29 -26.96 -37.32
N PHE A 27 -3.18 -26.78 -38.63
CA PHE A 27 -2.45 -25.64 -39.20
C PHE A 27 -3.16 -24.31 -38.94
N ILE A 28 -4.47 -24.23 -39.22
CA ILE A 28 -5.25 -23.00 -39.03
C ILE A 28 -5.26 -22.60 -37.56
N GLU A 29 -5.52 -23.57 -36.66
CA GLU A 29 -5.55 -23.36 -35.21
C GLU A 29 -4.17 -23.01 -34.61
N SER A 30 -3.07 -23.24 -35.34
CA SER A 30 -1.70 -22.90 -34.89
C SER A 30 -1.28 -21.44 -35.16
N THR A 31 -2.16 -20.67 -35.80
CA THR A 31 -1.90 -19.28 -36.23
C THR A 31 -2.85 -18.30 -35.55
N LEU A 32 -2.41 -17.04 -35.40
CA LEU A 32 -3.28 -15.97 -34.91
C LEU A 32 -4.17 -15.45 -36.05
N ASN A 33 -5.46 -15.34 -35.79
CA ASN A 33 -6.48 -14.74 -36.65
C ASN A 33 -6.78 -13.32 -36.19
N ILE A 34 -6.58 -12.33 -37.07
CA ILE A 34 -6.77 -10.91 -36.75
C ILE A 34 -8.20 -10.59 -36.29
N LYS A 35 -9.21 -11.20 -36.92
CA LYS A 35 -10.63 -10.93 -36.63
C LYS A 35 -11.07 -11.62 -35.35
N GLU A 36 -10.58 -12.82 -35.10
CA GLU A 36 -11.02 -13.66 -33.98
C GLU A 36 -10.21 -13.38 -32.72
N ASP A 37 -8.89 -13.14 -32.84
CA ASP A 37 -8.00 -12.94 -31.68
C ASP A 37 -7.86 -11.46 -31.28
N GLY A 38 -8.38 -10.52 -32.10
CA GLY A 38 -8.33 -9.09 -31.79
C GLY A 38 -6.93 -8.45 -31.81
N ILE A 39 -5.93 -9.16 -32.33
CA ILE A 39 -4.54 -8.70 -32.47
C ILE A 39 -4.31 -8.21 -33.90
N GLU A 40 -4.12 -6.91 -34.09
CA GLU A 40 -3.93 -6.31 -35.41
C GLU A 40 -2.81 -5.26 -35.43
N LYS A 41 -2.17 -5.07 -36.60
CA LYS A 41 -1.35 -3.89 -36.88
C LYS A 41 -2.18 -2.94 -37.75
N PRO A 42 -2.75 -1.85 -37.18
CA PRO A 42 -3.62 -0.95 -37.94
C PRO A 42 -2.89 -0.35 -39.14
N SER A 43 -3.61 -0.04 -40.22
CA SER A 43 -3.03 0.63 -41.37
C SER A 43 -2.64 2.08 -41.04
N GLY A 44 -1.43 2.49 -41.45
CA GLY A 44 -0.90 3.83 -41.20
C GLY A 44 0.60 3.83 -40.91
N ALA A 45 1.27 4.95 -41.16
CA ALA A 45 2.65 5.11 -40.71
C ALA A 45 2.68 5.23 -39.18
N ASN A 46 3.60 4.51 -38.53
CA ASN A 46 3.84 4.55 -37.09
C ASN A 46 2.67 4.06 -36.19
N THR A 47 1.77 3.23 -36.70
CA THR A 47 0.73 2.59 -35.86
C THR A 47 1.32 1.43 -35.04
N PRO A 48 1.15 1.46 -33.69
CA PRO A 48 1.57 0.35 -32.83
C PRO A 48 0.65 -0.86 -33.00
N LEU A 49 1.06 -2.00 -32.43
CA LEU A 49 0.20 -3.18 -32.33
C LEU A 49 -1.06 -2.82 -31.51
N LYS A 50 -2.23 -3.17 -32.04
CA LYS A 50 -3.51 -3.02 -31.34
C LYS A 50 -3.97 -4.40 -30.87
N ILE A 51 -4.43 -4.44 -29.62
CA ILE A 51 -5.08 -5.59 -29.00
C ILE A 51 -6.46 -5.11 -28.57
N THR A 52 -7.50 -5.80 -29.03
CA THR A 52 -8.90 -5.46 -28.73
C THR A 52 -9.46 -6.51 -27.78
N ALA A 53 -9.98 -6.08 -26.64
CA ALA A 53 -10.69 -6.99 -25.74
C ALA A 53 -12.08 -7.35 -26.29
N GLN A 54 -12.58 -8.54 -25.96
CA GLN A 54 -13.85 -9.04 -26.51
C GLN A 54 -14.96 -9.26 -25.47
N ASP A 55 -14.62 -9.27 -24.19
CA ASP A 55 -15.56 -9.57 -23.09
C ASP A 55 -15.86 -8.33 -22.23
N THR A 56 -16.82 -8.46 -21.30
CA THR A 56 -17.30 -7.36 -20.42
C THR A 56 -16.20 -6.74 -19.55
N ASP A 57 -15.26 -7.56 -19.08
CA ASP A 57 -14.16 -7.13 -18.22
C ASP A 57 -12.98 -6.54 -19.03
N GLU A 58 -13.14 -6.50 -20.36
CA GLU A 58 -12.15 -6.12 -21.35
C GLU A 58 -10.78 -6.80 -21.12
N LYS A 59 -10.77 -8.14 -20.97
CA LYS A 59 -9.53 -8.94 -20.84
C LYS A 59 -8.70 -8.91 -22.13
N LEU A 60 -7.39 -8.72 -21.97
CA LEU A 60 -6.42 -8.66 -23.07
C LEU A 60 -5.48 -9.86 -23.10
N LEU A 61 -4.91 -10.22 -21.95
CA LEU A 61 -3.89 -11.28 -21.83
C LEU A 61 -4.06 -12.03 -20.52
N ASP A 62 -4.05 -13.36 -20.57
CA ASP A 62 -4.06 -14.24 -19.41
C ASP A 62 -2.72 -14.99 -19.28
N PHE A 63 -2.20 -15.08 -18.06
CA PHE A 63 -0.95 -15.75 -17.76
C PHE A 63 -1.21 -17.00 -16.92
N TYR A 64 -0.82 -18.17 -17.44
CA TYR A 64 -1.12 -19.47 -16.82
C TYR A 64 0.12 -20.11 -16.18
N SER A 65 -0.12 -20.87 -15.10
CA SER A 65 0.81 -21.87 -14.56
C SER A 65 0.11 -23.23 -14.59
N GLY A 66 0.53 -24.10 -15.51
CA GLY A 66 -0.25 -25.29 -15.86
C GLY A 66 -1.60 -24.88 -16.46
N GLU A 67 -2.69 -25.42 -15.91
CA GLU A 67 -4.07 -25.14 -16.35
C GLU A 67 -4.73 -23.99 -15.55
N THR A 68 -4.01 -23.38 -14.60
CA THR A 68 -4.55 -22.33 -13.74
C THR A 68 -4.13 -20.96 -14.24
N ASN A 69 -5.10 -20.07 -14.49
CA ASN A 69 -4.83 -18.65 -14.70
C ASN A 69 -4.29 -18.05 -13.39
N THR A 70 -3.09 -17.47 -13.47
CA THR A 70 -2.40 -16.86 -12.32
C THR A 70 -2.59 -15.36 -12.23
N TRP A 71 -2.66 -14.65 -13.37
CA TRP A 71 -2.94 -13.23 -13.43
C TRP A 71 -3.27 -12.82 -14.86
N SER A 72 -3.94 -11.68 -15.01
CA SER A 72 -4.40 -11.15 -16.29
C SER A 72 -4.08 -9.66 -16.43
N ILE A 73 -4.01 -9.20 -17.68
CA ILE A 73 -4.06 -7.78 -18.04
C ILE A 73 -5.41 -7.51 -18.69
N ASN A 74 -6.13 -6.49 -18.21
CA ASN A 74 -7.46 -6.11 -18.71
C ASN A 74 -7.69 -4.60 -18.61
N GLN A 75 -8.72 -4.07 -19.29
CA GLN A 75 -8.98 -2.62 -19.37
C GLN A 75 -10.18 -2.12 -18.56
N LYS A 76 -11.08 -3.03 -18.17
CA LYS A 76 -12.30 -2.68 -17.44
C LYS A 76 -12.55 -3.71 -16.33
N PRO A 77 -11.82 -3.65 -15.20
CA PRO A 77 -11.97 -4.64 -14.11
C PRO A 77 -13.35 -4.65 -13.43
N GLY A 78 -14.18 -3.63 -13.66
CA GLY A 78 -15.54 -3.50 -13.14
C GLY A 78 -16.35 -2.52 -13.99
N GLU A 79 -17.56 -2.15 -13.56
CA GLU A 79 -18.48 -1.41 -14.43
C GLU A 79 -18.17 0.08 -14.62
N GLU A 80 -17.44 0.71 -13.70
CA GLU A 80 -17.40 2.18 -13.61
C GLU A 80 -16.15 2.84 -14.20
N LYS A 81 -15.01 2.16 -14.25
CA LYS A 81 -13.74 2.77 -14.70
C LYS A 81 -12.97 1.93 -15.71
N ILE A 82 -12.41 2.63 -16.69
CA ILE A 82 -11.51 2.10 -17.71
C ILE A 82 -10.09 2.53 -17.38
N GLY A 83 -9.12 1.62 -17.51
CA GLY A 83 -7.73 1.89 -17.17
C GLY A 83 -6.83 0.71 -17.48
N LEU A 84 -5.53 0.83 -17.21
CA LEU A 84 -4.66 -0.34 -17.22
C LEU A 84 -4.90 -1.13 -15.94
N ASN A 85 -5.34 -2.38 -16.05
CA ASN A 85 -5.55 -3.26 -14.90
C ASN A 85 -4.68 -4.51 -14.97
N ILE A 86 -4.03 -4.85 -13.87
CA ILE A 86 -3.47 -6.17 -13.60
C ILE A 86 -4.34 -6.83 -12.54
N SER A 87 -4.91 -7.98 -12.86
CA SER A 87 -5.82 -8.73 -11.97
C SER A 87 -5.32 -10.14 -11.67
N ASN A 88 -5.83 -10.71 -10.59
CA ASN A 88 -5.72 -12.13 -10.27
C ASN A 88 -7.09 -12.60 -9.75
N ALA A 89 -7.60 -13.71 -10.30
CA ALA A 89 -8.90 -14.28 -9.93
C ALA A 89 -10.07 -13.28 -10.02
N GLY A 90 -10.01 -12.33 -10.96
CA GLY A 90 -11.02 -11.28 -11.15
C GLY A 90 -10.85 -10.06 -10.24
N GLU A 91 -9.96 -10.11 -9.25
CA GLU A 91 -9.67 -8.96 -8.39
C GLU A 91 -8.56 -8.09 -8.98
N SER A 92 -8.76 -6.77 -9.00
CA SER A 92 -7.69 -5.82 -9.31
C SER A 92 -6.56 -5.91 -8.29
N LYS A 93 -5.31 -5.92 -8.76
CA LYS A 93 -4.10 -5.86 -7.93
C LYS A 93 -3.32 -4.56 -8.17
N LEU A 94 -3.28 -4.11 -9.42
CA LEU A 94 -2.81 -2.79 -9.81
C LEU A 94 -3.79 -2.21 -10.85
N PHE A 95 -4.24 -0.99 -10.62
CA PHE A 95 -5.09 -0.26 -11.55
C PHE A 95 -4.52 1.13 -11.81
N ILE A 96 -4.53 1.59 -13.06
CA ILE A 96 -4.22 2.97 -13.44
C ILE A 96 -5.41 3.53 -14.21
N ASP A 97 -6.12 4.45 -13.58
CA ASP A 97 -7.31 5.10 -14.12
C ASP A 97 -6.95 5.95 -15.35
N SER A 98 -7.55 5.65 -16.50
CA SER A 98 -7.27 6.35 -17.76
C SER A 98 -7.75 7.81 -17.76
N SER A 99 -8.73 8.15 -16.91
CA SER A 99 -9.35 9.47 -16.89
C SER A 99 -8.52 10.51 -16.13
N ASN A 100 -7.82 10.11 -15.08
CA ASN A 100 -7.16 11.02 -14.14
C ASN A 100 -5.74 10.58 -13.73
N GLY A 101 -5.29 9.40 -14.17
CA GLY A 101 -3.97 8.84 -13.86
C GLY A 101 -3.79 8.40 -12.41
N ASN A 102 -4.87 8.25 -11.64
CA ASN A 102 -4.81 7.73 -10.28
C ASN A 102 -4.42 6.25 -10.30
N VAL A 103 -3.53 5.87 -9.38
CA VAL A 103 -3.04 4.50 -9.24
C VAL A 103 -3.71 3.84 -8.03
N GLY A 104 -4.38 2.72 -8.26
CA GLY A 104 -4.97 1.86 -7.25
C GLY A 104 -4.11 0.61 -7.02
N LEU A 105 -3.87 0.26 -5.76
CA LEU A 105 -3.31 -1.02 -5.35
C LEU A 105 -4.41 -1.79 -4.61
N SER A 106 -4.77 -2.96 -5.16
CA SER A 106 -5.92 -3.77 -4.72
C SER A 106 -7.28 -3.07 -4.75
N ILE A 107 -7.41 -2.02 -5.58
CA ILE A 107 -8.66 -1.27 -5.79
C ILE A 107 -8.72 -0.74 -7.23
N ASP A 108 -9.88 -0.86 -7.87
CA ASP A 108 -10.14 -0.40 -9.24
C ASP A 108 -10.89 0.95 -9.31
N GLN A 109 -11.33 1.47 -8.16
CA GLN A 109 -11.95 2.78 -8.01
C GLN A 109 -11.10 3.73 -7.13
N PRO A 110 -9.87 4.10 -7.54
CA PRO A 110 -9.01 4.96 -6.74
C PRO A 110 -9.59 6.38 -6.62
N THR A 111 -9.66 6.90 -5.40
CA THR A 111 -10.17 8.24 -5.05
C THR A 111 -9.07 9.25 -4.76
N ALA A 112 -7.81 8.80 -4.71
CA ALA A 112 -6.60 9.60 -4.52
C ALA A 112 -5.56 9.24 -5.60
N LYS A 113 -4.51 10.07 -5.74
CA LYS A 113 -3.45 9.86 -6.73
C LYS A 113 -2.76 8.50 -6.60
N LEU A 114 -2.53 8.08 -5.36
CA LEU A 114 -2.20 6.71 -4.99
C LEU A 114 -3.22 6.28 -3.93
N HIS A 115 -3.98 5.23 -4.20
CA HIS A 115 -4.94 4.64 -3.26
C HIS A 115 -4.58 3.18 -3.05
N ILE A 116 -4.28 2.83 -1.80
CA ILE A 116 -4.00 1.44 -1.41
C ILE A 116 -5.16 0.96 -0.57
N GLN A 117 -5.82 -0.12 -1.00
CA GLN A 117 -6.88 -0.75 -0.24
C GLN A 117 -6.37 -2.09 0.31
N GLN A 118 -6.43 -2.25 1.62
CA GLN A 118 -6.10 -3.51 2.23
C GLN A 118 -7.28 -4.48 2.09
N THR A 119 -7.00 -5.69 1.62
CA THR A 119 -8.01 -6.74 1.38
C THR A 119 -7.73 -8.02 2.19
N SER A 120 -6.68 -8.03 3.01
CA SER A 120 -6.25 -9.15 3.85
C SER A 120 -5.70 -8.67 5.21
N ASN A 121 -5.25 -9.60 6.06
CA ASN A 121 -4.64 -9.29 7.37
C ASN A 121 -3.12 -9.00 7.25
N GLU A 122 -2.73 -8.18 6.28
CA GLU A 122 -1.34 -7.78 6.02
C GLU A 122 -1.19 -6.26 6.18
N ASP A 123 0.05 -5.75 6.16
CA ASP A 123 0.32 -4.31 6.18
C ASP A 123 -0.25 -3.63 4.92
N ALA A 124 -0.99 -2.54 5.10
CA ALA A 124 -1.51 -1.72 3.98
C ALA A 124 -0.38 -1.03 3.21
N LEU A 125 0.64 -0.56 3.91
CA LEU A 125 1.82 0.07 3.32
C LEU A 125 3.01 -0.25 4.20
N ARG A 126 4.11 -0.69 3.59
CA ARG A 126 5.38 -0.96 4.28
C ARG A 126 6.54 -0.42 3.44
N ILE A 127 7.45 0.29 4.10
CA ILE A 127 8.68 0.83 3.51
C ILE A 127 9.83 0.34 4.40
N ASP A 128 10.63 -0.56 3.84
CA ASP A 128 11.84 -1.09 4.47
C ASP A 128 13.07 -0.34 3.95
N ASP A 129 14.00 0.03 4.83
CA ASP A 129 15.24 0.71 4.44
C ASP A 129 16.37 -0.25 4.02
N GLN A 130 16.20 -1.54 4.31
CA GLN A 130 17.13 -2.62 3.99
C GLN A 130 16.41 -3.98 3.92
N LEU A 131 17.13 -5.01 3.47
CA LEU A 131 16.58 -6.37 3.44
C LEU A 131 16.33 -6.90 4.87
N ASN A 132 15.12 -7.37 5.15
CA ASN A 132 14.68 -7.83 6.48
C ASN A 132 14.69 -6.74 7.56
N ASP A 133 14.40 -5.50 7.17
CA ASP A 133 14.33 -4.37 8.08
C ASP A 133 13.32 -4.60 9.22
N LYS A 134 13.70 -4.17 10.42
CA LYS A 134 12.86 -4.12 11.63
C LYS A 134 12.50 -2.69 12.02
N THR A 135 13.03 -1.70 11.30
CA THR A 135 12.82 -0.28 11.53
C THR A 135 11.80 0.35 10.57
N SER A 136 11.01 -0.48 9.92
CA SER A 136 10.08 -0.12 8.85
C SER A 136 9.16 1.04 9.25
N PHE A 137 8.87 1.90 8.26
CA PHE A 137 7.64 2.68 8.27
C PHE A 137 6.53 1.78 7.76
N LEU A 138 5.46 1.61 8.53
CA LEU A 138 4.31 0.82 8.08
C LEU A 138 2.96 1.39 8.52
N ILE A 139 1.93 1.00 7.79
CA ILE A 139 0.54 1.08 8.19
C ILE A 139 0.03 -0.35 8.31
N ASP A 140 -0.30 -0.79 9.53
CA ASP A 140 -0.68 -2.17 9.82
C ASP A 140 -2.12 -2.47 9.38
N LYS A 141 -2.53 -3.73 9.58
CA LYS A 141 -3.88 -4.19 9.23
C LYS A 141 -5.04 -3.47 9.94
N ASP A 142 -4.77 -2.82 11.07
CA ASP A 142 -5.75 -2.10 11.89
C ASP A 142 -5.68 -0.57 11.64
N GLY A 143 -4.88 -0.15 10.65
CA GLY A 143 -4.67 1.23 10.27
C GLY A 143 -3.82 2.02 11.27
N ASN A 144 -2.98 1.35 12.05
CA ASN A 144 -2.01 1.98 12.94
C ASN A 144 -0.70 2.22 12.21
N VAL A 145 -0.06 3.36 12.48
CA VAL A 145 1.23 3.73 11.88
C VAL A 145 2.36 3.32 12.80
N GLY A 146 3.24 2.44 12.33
CA GLY A 146 4.49 2.07 12.99
C GLY A 146 5.68 2.77 12.35
N ILE A 147 6.57 3.36 13.17
CA ILE A 147 7.89 3.83 12.74
C ILE A 147 8.92 3.15 13.63
N GLY A 148 9.80 2.33 13.07
CA GLY A 148 10.74 1.58 13.89
C GLY A 148 10.17 0.32 14.55
N THR A 149 8.89 -0.02 14.30
CA THR A 149 8.16 -1.13 14.93
C THR A 149 7.26 -1.81 13.91
N THR A 150 7.19 -3.14 13.94
CA THR A 150 6.32 -3.91 13.04
C THR A 150 4.97 -4.28 13.64
N THR A 151 4.73 -3.96 14.92
CA THR A 151 3.51 -4.33 15.65
C THR A 151 3.05 -3.16 16.52
N PRO A 152 2.61 -2.04 15.92
CA PRO A 152 2.17 -0.88 16.67
C PRO A 152 0.95 -1.23 17.55
N THR A 153 0.99 -0.81 18.80
CA THR A 153 -0.06 -1.01 19.81
C THR A 153 -0.94 0.23 20.01
N ALA A 154 -0.60 1.32 19.33
CA ALA A 154 -1.33 2.58 19.31
C ALA A 154 -1.45 3.10 17.87
N LYS A 155 -2.33 4.09 17.64
CA LYS A 155 -2.59 4.65 16.29
C LYS A 155 -1.34 5.19 15.60
N LEU A 156 -0.39 5.71 16.37
CA LEU A 156 0.96 6.04 15.93
C LEU A 156 1.91 5.53 17.02
N GLU A 157 2.85 4.66 16.66
CA GLU A 157 3.90 4.18 17.55
C GLU A 157 5.27 4.40 16.89
N VAL A 158 6.15 5.09 17.59
CA VAL A 158 7.54 5.33 17.17
C VAL A 158 8.45 4.59 18.15
N SER A 159 9.11 3.53 17.67
CA SER A 159 10.16 2.85 18.43
C SER A 159 11.48 3.59 18.25
N GLY A 160 11.61 4.69 19.01
CA GLY A 160 12.77 5.57 18.97
C GLY A 160 12.43 6.98 19.45
N SER A 161 13.33 7.93 19.18
CA SER A 161 13.14 9.33 19.57
C SER A 161 12.20 10.07 18.61
N LEU A 162 11.19 10.76 19.15
CA LEU A 162 10.35 11.70 18.40
C LEU A 162 10.88 13.13 18.56
N LYS A 163 11.26 13.77 17.46
CA LYS A 163 11.66 15.19 17.43
C LYS A 163 10.56 16.03 16.77
N VAL A 164 9.98 16.96 17.53
CA VAL A 164 8.98 17.94 17.04
C VAL A 164 9.60 19.34 17.11
N GLN A 165 9.55 20.10 16.02
CA GLN A 165 10.19 21.44 15.94
C GLN A 165 9.27 22.59 16.37
N ASP A 166 7.97 22.34 16.42
CA ASP A 166 6.94 23.32 16.79
C ASP A 166 6.17 22.80 18.02
N VAL A 167 4.88 23.09 18.14
CA VAL A 167 4.03 22.68 19.27
C VAL A 167 3.47 21.26 19.09
N ILE A 168 3.44 20.49 20.19
CA ILE A 168 2.62 19.29 20.32
C ILE A 168 1.27 19.69 20.92
N ASP A 169 0.20 19.71 20.11
CA ASP A 169 -1.18 19.95 20.58
C ASP A 169 -1.79 18.65 21.13
N ALA A 170 -1.69 18.48 22.45
CA ALA A 170 -2.26 17.33 23.17
C ALA A 170 -3.26 17.84 24.22
N PRO A 171 -4.55 18.08 23.86
CA PRO A 171 -5.54 18.69 24.77
C PRO A 171 -5.86 17.85 26.01
N LYS A 172 -5.48 16.56 26.00
CA LYS A 172 -5.58 15.63 27.14
C LYS A 172 -4.25 15.41 27.87
N GLY A 173 -3.22 16.17 27.52
CA GLY A 173 -1.86 16.09 28.08
C GLY A 173 -0.95 15.07 27.38
N ILE A 174 0.35 15.20 27.68
CA ILE A 174 1.39 14.25 27.25
C ILE A 174 1.74 13.36 28.45
N LYS A 175 1.63 12.04 28.27
CA LYS A 175 2.03 11.06 29.28
C LYS A 175 3.40 10.49 28.92
N ILE A 176 4.39 10.70 29.77
CA ILE A 176 5.73 10.12 29.66
C ILE A 176 5.78 8.90 30.59
N GLN A 177 6.16 7.72 30.08
CA GLN A 177 6.15 6.44 30.80
C GLN A 177 7.54 5.79 30.71
N GLY A 178 7.91 4.99 31.73
CA GLY A 178 9.20 4.28 31.82
C GLY A 178 10.22 4.97 32.72
N GLU A 179 11.33 4.28 33.02
CA GLU A 179 12.55 4.89 33.56
C GLU A 179 13.12 5.79 32.47
N THR A 180 12.69 7.04 32.45
CA THR A 180 13.42 8.05 31.70
C THR A 180 14.67 8.35 32.53
N ASP A 181 15.86 8.16 31.95
CA ASP A 181 16.94 9.10 32.24
C ASP A 181 16.26 10.46 32.10
N HIS A 182 16.09 11.17 33.23
CA HIS A 182 15.33 12.42 33.39
C HIS A 182 15.21 13.17 32.06
N ILE A 183 14.08 13.78 31.71
CA ILE A 183 13.97 14.67 30.53
C ILE A 183 15.15 15.67 30.58
N ASN A 184 16.27 15.32 29.94
CA ASN A 184 17.60 15.83 30.29
C ASN A 184 17.95 17.06 29.46
N VAL A 185 17.00 17.46 28.62
CA VAL A 185 16.78 18.80 28.13
C VAL A 185 15.39 19.19 28.65
N ASP A 186 15.36 19.71 29.89
CA ASP A 186 14.21 20.28 30.58
C ASP A 186 12.97 19.40 30.74
N GLY A 187 12.93 18.66 31.86
CA GLY A 187 11.76 18.23 32.62
C GLY A 187 10.44 18.96 32.35
N ALA A 188 9.74 18.61 31.28
CA ALA A 188 8.36 18.95 30.98
C ALA A 188 7.91 20.42 31.22
N PHE A 189 8.71 21.47 31.00
CA PHE A 189 8.18 22.83 30.81
C PHE A 189 9.08 23.69 29.91
N TYR A 190 8.48 24.23 28.86
CA TYR A 190 9.04 25.14 27.85
C TYR A 190 9.60 26.47 28.45
N ARG A 191 10.58 27.08 27.76
CA ARG A 191 11.17 28.40 28.10
C ARG A 191 10.38 29.58 27.52
N ASN A 192 9.92 30.49 28.37
CA ASN A 192 9.44 31.81 27.96
C ASN A 192 10.34 32.91 28.54
N GLN A 193 10.85 33.82 27.70
CA GLN A 193 11.51 35.06 28.14
C GLN A 193 12.66 34.88 29.16
N GLY A 194 13.34 33.73 29.12
CA GLY A 194 14.54 33.47 29.92
C GLY A 194 14.32 32.62 31.17
N GLU A 195 13.09 32.25 31.52
CA GLU A 195 12.77 31.42 32.69
C GLU A 195 12.42 29.98 32.30
N VAL A 196 12.92 29.01 33.09
CA VAL A 196 12.64 27.57 32.98
C VAL A 196 11.99 27.12 34.28
N TYR A 197 10.92 26.35 34.18
CA TYR A 197 10.20 25.78 35.32
C TYR A 197 10.54 24.29 35.44
N LEU A 198 10.91 23.85 36.65
CA LEU A 198 11.21 22.45 36.98
C LEU A 198 10.41 22.06 38.21
N THR A 199 9.86 20.85 38.26
CA THR A 199 9.71 20.17 39.55
C THR A 199 10.08 18.70 39.46
N VAL A 200 11.04 18.33 40.32
CA VAL A 200 11.63 17.03 40.66
C VAL A 200 10.83 16.26 41.72
N ASP A 201 11.18 14.99 41.91
CA ASP A 201 10.51 14.01 42.79
C ASP A 201 10.47 14.34 44.30
N ASN A 202 11.39 15.12 44.88
CA ASN A 202 11.39 15.34 46.34
C ASN A 202 10.52 16.51 46.85
N HIS A 203 9.65 17.07 46.00
CA HIS A 203 8.22 17.32 46.19
C HIS A 203 7.78 18.09 44.93
N LEU A 204 7.19 17.50 43.88
CA LEU A 204 6.20 16.43 43.72
C LEU A 204 4.80 16.79 44.22
N TYR A 205 3.92 17.04 43.26
CA TYR A 205 2.48 17.08 43.49
C TYR A 205 1.89 15.68 43.33
N ILE A 206 1.35 15.20 44.45
CA ILE A 206 0.82 13.85 44.72
C ILE A 206 -0.70 13.99 44.85
N ARG A 207 -1.47 13.31 44.01
CA ARG A 207 -2.94 13.30 44.11
C ARG A 207 -3.41 11.89 44.43
N ASP A 208 -4.03 11.74 45.60
CA ASP A 208 -5.00 10.68 45.85
C ASP A 208 -6.35 11.17 45.32
N THR A 209 -6.97 10.42 44.43
CA THR A 209 -8.29 10.72 43.88
C THR A 209 -9.42 10.62 44.91
N GLN A 210 -9.11 10.29 46.18
CA GLN A 210 -10.08 10.12 47.28
C GLN A 210 -9.94 11.11 48.46
N SER A 211 -8.99 12.07 48.50
CA SER A 211 -8.89 13.02 49.65
C SER A 211 -8.40 14.46 49.35
N SER A 212 -8.59 15.38 50.32
CA SER A 212 -8.81 16.83 50.08
C SER A 212 -7.74 17.83 50.60
N LYS A 213 -6.43 17.57 50.53
CA LYS A 213 -5.38 18.58 50.87
C LYS A 213 -4.40 18.86 49.70
N LYS A 214 -3.95 20.13 49.52
CA LYS A 214 -3.05 20.62 48.43
C LYS A 214 -2.17 21.80 48.90
N ILE A 215 -0.94 21.93 48.38
CA ILE A 215 0.02 23.03 48.62
C ILE A 215 -0.32 24.28 47.77
N HIS A 216 -0.12 25.51 48.28
CA HIS A 216 -0.37 26.82 47.62
C HIS A 216 0.88 27.73 47.66
N PHE A 217 1.29 28.34 46.54
CA PHE A 217 2.37 29.36 46.48
C PHE A 217 1.79 30.73 46.09
N GLN A 218 1.99 31.76 46.92
CA GLN A 218 1.60 33.15 46.63
C GLN A 218 2.81 33.95 46.13
N THR A 219 2.77 34.37 44.87
CA THR A 219 3.91 34.99 44.16
C THR A 219 4.20 36.43 44.55
N ASP A 220 3.24 37.10 45.19
CA ASP A 220 3.26 38.56 45.38
C ASP A 220 4.00 38.94 46.68
N THR A 221 4.16 37.99 47.61
CA THR A 221 4.72 38.21 48.97
C THR A 221 5.91 37.30 49.31
N GLY A 222 6.25 36.34 48.44
CA GLY A 222 7.43 35.48 48.62
C GLY A 222 7.40 34.55 49.84
N SER A 223 6.22 34.23 50.38
CA SER A 223 6.05 33.41 51.59
C SER A 223 5.46 32.04 51.29
N LEU A 224 6.00 30.98 51.92
CA LEU A 224 5.47 29.61 51.91
C LEU A 224 4.73 29.35 53.23
N THR A 225 3.41 29.13 53.17
CA THR A 225 2.60 28.68 54.31
C THR A 225 2.24 27.21 54.18
N LEU A 226 2.39 26.47 55.29
CA LEU A 226 2.06 25.05 55.44
C LEU A 226 0.90 24.93 56.44
N ASP A 227 -0.19 24.26 56.06
CA ASP A 227 -1.39 24.02 56.89
C ASP A 227 -1.52 22.57 57.42
#